data_AF-A0A2N7Q858-F1
#
_entry.id   AF-A0A2N7Q858-F1
#
_cell.length_a   1.000
_cell.length_b   1.000
_cell.length_c   1.000
_cell.angle_alpha   90.00
_cell.angle_beta   90.00
_cell.angle_gamma   90.00
#
_symmetry.space_group_name_H-M   'P 1'
#
loop_
_entity.id
_entity.type
_entity.pdbx_description
1 polymer ?
#
loop_
_entity_poly.entity_id
_entity_poly.type
_entity_poly.pdbx_seq_one_letter_code
_entity_poly.pdbx_strand_id
1 'polypeptide(L)'
;MNFELDRLYSYYNREVKLNPEIVGLPWIKGYGFMPDLPIAISMDETLLNTVKEAVVEIDLTRLKERFEGIIFRWAGVENITAEELGISWAILSGNDRERRLLHFEGGITLSYEQVGAIEKFVGITPDEVQDGIRHRSGRFLLEAWNTMFQGLFTRFVLMQDFLKGFLPAYYDFYVDKIVLDEDSDENAFKTQIKEMLLSDDTNQQNLAVFSLMVLKEVNKLNTEIMQNIFSNIDNPQ
;
A
#
# COMPACT_ATOMS: atom_id res chain seq x y z
N MET A 1 -21.18 -4.48 -7.22
CA MET A 1 -20.09 -4.76 -8.16
C MET A 1 -18.82 -4.31 -7.46
N ASN A 2 -18.15 -5.23 -6.76
CA ASN A 2 -16.85 -4.96 -6.12
C ASN A 2 -15.79 -5.14 -7.19
N PHE A 3 -15.05 -4.09 -7.51
CA PHE A 3 -13.89 -4.22 -8.39
C PHE A 3 -12.71 -4.66 -7.54
N GLU A 4 -12.33 -5.92 -7.70
CA GLU A 4 -10.92 -6.29 -7.69
C GLU A 4 -10.20 -5.27 -8.59
N LEU A 5 -9.24 -4.52 -8.06
CA LEU A 5 -8.31 -3.78 -8.90
C LEU A 5 -7.72 -4.79 -9.89
N ASP A 6 -7.95 -4.60 -11.19
CA ASP A 6 -7.32 -5.41 -12.23
C ASP A 6 -5.82 -5.15 -12.14
N ARG A 7 -5.12 -6.01 -11.38
CA ARG A 7 -3.67 -5.99 -11.23
C ARG A 7 -3.06 -6.52 -12.51
N LEU A 8 -2.94 -5.66 -13.51
CA LEU A 8 -2.17 -5.97 -14.71
C LEU A 8 -0.70 -6.01 -14.33
N TYR A 9 -0.05 -7.16 -14.47
CA TYR A 9 1.40 -7.25 -14.23
C TYR A 9 2.13 -6.30 -15.17
N SER A 10 3.05 -5.51 -14.61
CA SER A 10 3.94 -4.70 -15.44
C SER A 10 4.89 -5.61 -16.22
N TYR A 11 5.20 -5.25 -17.47
CA TYR A 11 6.23 -5.92 -18.27
C TYR A 11 7.33 -4.93 -18.63
N TYR A 12 8.49 -5.06 -17.99
CA TYR A 12 9.66 -4.25 -18.31
C TYR A 12 10.46 -4.93 -19.44
N ASN A 13 10.63 -4.24 -20.58
CA ASN A 13 11.13 -4.82 -21.82
C ASN A 13 12.55 -4.37 -22.24
N ARG A 14 13.34 -3.81 -21.32
CA ARG A 14 14.73 -3.39 -21.58
C ARG A 14 15.72 -4.18 -20.73
N GLU A 15 16.98 -4.26 -21.17
CA GLU A 15 18.05 -4.82 -20.34
C GLU A 15 18.23 -3.98 -19.07
N VAL A 16 18.04 -4.59 -17.91
CA VAL A 16 18.28 -3.95 -16.61
C VAL A 16 19.53 -4.56 -15.99
N LYS A 17 20.51 -3.70 -15.67
CA LYS A 17 21.56 -4.07 -14.72
C LYS A 17 21.05 -3.79 -13.32
N LEU A 18 20.74 -4.86 -12.59
CA LEU A 18 20.34 -4.73 -11.19
C LEU A 18 21.50 -4.15 -10.37
N ASN A 19 21.19 -3.15 -9.55
CA ASN A 19 22.15 -2.58 -8.63
C ASN A 19 22.46 -3.63 -7.54
N PRO A 20 23.72 -3.98 -7.25
CA PRO A 20 24.04 -4.96 -6.21
C PRO A 20 23.54 -4.56 -4.81
N GLU A 21 23.30 -3.28 -4.56
CA GLU A 21 22.81 -2.75 -3.28
C GLU A 21 21.33 -3.07 -3.01
N ILE A 22 20.63 -3.69 -3.97
CA ILE A 22 19.25 -4.17 -3.75
C ILE A 22 19.18 -5.47 -2.95
N VAL A 23 20.33 -6.13 -2.73
CA VAL A 23 20.39 -7.36 -1.92
C VAL A 23 19.99 -7.02 -0.48
N GLY A 24 18.96 -7.70 0.02
CA GLY A 24 18.41 -7.47 1.35
C GLY A 24 17.38 -6.32 1.43
N LEU A 25 17.05 -5.67 0.31
CA LEU A 25 15.94 -4.72 0.25
C LEU A 25 14.63 -5.45 -0.12
N PRO A 26 13.45 -4.83 0.08
CA PRO A 26 12.17 -5.41 -0.29
C PRO A 26 12.03 -5.64 -1.80
N TRP A 27 11.66 -6.86 -2.18
CA TRP A 27 11.32 -7.25 -3.54
C TRP A 27 9.80 -7.27 -3.64
N ILE A 28 9.22 -6.27 -4.31
CA ILE A 28 7.78 -6.11 -4.46
C ILE A 28 7.45 -5.99 -5.94
N LYS A 29 6.40 -6.71 -6.36
CA LYS A 29 5.90 -6.64 -7.73
C LYS A 29 5.31 -5.27 -8.05
N GLY A 30 5.61 -4.79 -9.25
CA GLY A 30 5.01 -3.60 -9.84
C GLY A 30 3.84 -3.96 -10.74
N TYR A 31 2.87 -3.05 -10.84
CA TYR A 31 1.65 -3.24 -11.62
C TYR A 31 1.43 -2.08 -12.58
N GLY A 32 0.72 -2.36 -13.68
CA GLY A 32 0.45 -1.39 -14.72
C GLY A 32 1.75 -0.86 -15.32
N PHE A 33 1.96 0.45 -15.17
CA PHE A 33 3.17 1.15 -15.61
C PHE A 33 4.24 1.29 -14.54
N MET A 34 4.01 0.78 -13.34
CA MET A 34 5.04 0.72 -12.29
C MET A 34 5.87 -0.55 -12.48
N PRO A 35 7.18 -0.46 -12.75
CA PRO A 35 8.04 -1.65 -12.82
C PRO A 35 8.19 -2.30 -11.43
N ASP A 36 8.63 -3.56 -11.35
CA ASP A 36 8.98 -4.20 -10.08
C ASP A 36 9.94 -3.31 -9.26
N LEU A 37 9.72 -3.20 -7.94
CA LEU A 37 10.48 -2.29 -7.08
C LEU A 37 12.01 -2.48 -7.20
N PRO A 38 12.56 -3.72 -7.25
CA PRO A 38 13.99 -3.97 -7.49
C PRO A 38 14.53 -3.35 -8.78
N ILE A 39 13.71 -3.30 -9.84
CA ILE A 39 14.07 -2.65 -11.11
C ILE A 39 14.06 -1.13 -10.91
N ALA A 40 13.00 -0.59 -10.30
CA ALA A 40 12.86 0.85 -10.06
C ALA A 40 14.03 1.41 -9.24
N ILE A 41 14.36 0.80 -8.11
CA ILE A 41 15.46 1.24 -7.22
C ILE A 41 16.83 1.04 -7.86
N SER A 42 16.96 0.11 -8.81
CA SER A 42 18.21 -0.04 -9.59
C SER A 42 18.42 1.10 -10.59
N MET A 43 17.35 1.79 -10.98
CA MET A 43 17.37 2.87 -11.96
C MET A 43 17.31 4.27 -11.33
N ASP A 44 16.95 4.37 -10.06
CA ASP A 44 16.77 5.64 -9.34
C ASP A 44 17.47 5.58 -7.97
N GLU A 45 18.61 6.25 -7.88
CA GLU A 45 19.46 6.29 -6.67
C GLU A 45 18.75 6.96 -5.48
N THR A 46 17.91 7.96 -5.73
CA THR A 46 17.16 8.59 -4.63
C THR A 46 16.07 7.64 -4.13
N LEU A 47 15.35 6.95 -5.02
CA LEU A 47 14.38 5.92 -4.61
C LEU A 47 15.06 4.80 -3.82
N LEU A 48 16.25 4.35 -4.25
CA LEU A 48 17.07 3.39 -3.52
C LEU A 48 17.37 3.86 -2.09
N ASN A 49 17.79 5.12 -1.93
CA ASN A 49 18.10 5.68 -0.60
C ASN A 49 16.84 5.81 0.26
N THR A 50 15.71 6.25 -0.30
CA THR A 50 14.44 6.31 0.43
C THR A 50 13.99 4.92 0.89
N VAL A 51 14.15 3.89 0.06
CA VAL A 51 13.84 2.50 0.45
C VAL A 51 14.78 2.02 1.57
N LYS A 52 16.09 2.30 1.48
CA LYS A 52 17.05 1.97 2.54
C LYS A 52 16.73 2.64 3.88
N GLU A 53 16.27 3.88 3.86
CA GLU A 53 15.84 4.58 5.07
C GLU A 53 14.55 3.98 5.65
N ALA A 54 13.61 3.60 4.78
CA ALA A 54 12.35 3.02 5.20
C ALA A 54 12.51 1.62 5.82
N VAL A 55 13.48 0.80 5.38
CA VAL A 55 13.67 -0.56 5.94
C VAL A 55 14.23 -0.58 7.36
N VAL A 56 14.76 0.55 7.85
CA VAL A 56 15.27 0.69 9.23
C VAL A 56 14.35 1.54 10.10
N GLU A 57 13.21 1.98 9.57
CA GLU A 57 12.23 2.79 10.29
C GLU A 57 11.30 1.90 11.11
N ILE A 58 11.29 2.12 12.42
CA ILE A 58 10.53 1.33 13.39
C ILE A 58 9.22 2.01 13.80
N ASP A 59 9.11 3.33 13.58
CA ASP A 59 7.87 4.07 13.82
C ASP A 59 6.91 3.85 12.66
N LEU A 60 5.76 3.21 12.91
CA LEU A 60 4.76 2.90 11.89
C LEU A 60 4.22 4.15 11.18
N THR A 61 4.04 5.25 11.90
CA THR A 61 3.50 6.48 11.32
C THR A 61 4.50 7.03 10.30
N ARG A 62 5.77 7.11 10.69
CA ARG A 62 6.85 7.54 9.79
C ARG A 62 7.08 6.56 8.66
N LEU A 63 7.02 5.26 8.92
CA LEU A 63 7.16 4.22 7.90
C LEU A 63 6.06 4.34 6.84
N LYS A 64 4.83 4.60 7.27
CA LYS A 64 3.68 4.83 6.39
C LYS A 64 3.88 6.07 5.52
N GLU A 65 4.28 7.20 6.13
CA GLU A 65 4.57 8.45 5.40
C GLU A 65 5.72 8.28 4.41
N ARG A 66 6.81 7.64 4.82
CA ARG A 66 7.95 7.31 3.93
C ARG A 66 7.52 6.41 2.79
N PHE A 67 6.70 5.41 3.06
CA PHE A 67 6.21 4.49 2.04
C PHE A 67 5.29 5.16 1.02
N GLU A 68 4.49 6.13 1.44
CA GLU A 68 3.72 6.98 0.51
C GLU A 68 4.66 7.75 -0.44
N GLY A 69 5.72 8.36 0.09
CA GLY A 69 6.77 9.00 -0.71
C GLY A 69 7.48 8.02 -1.68
N ILE A 70 7.76 6.80 -1.22
CA ILE A 70 8.30 5.72 -2.07
C ILE A 70 7.35 5.44 -3.24
N ILE A 71 6.05 5.31 -3.00
CA ILE A 71 5.05 5.08 -4.06
C ILE A 71 5.07 6.24 -5.07
N PHE A 72 5.09 7.49 -4.61
CA PHE A 72 5.06 8.65 -5.52
C PHE A 72 6.28 8.68 -6.44
N ARG A 73 7.47 8.42 -5.90
CA ARG A 73 8.69 8.35 -6.71
C ARG A 73 8.74 7.12 -7.60
N TRP A 74 8.34 5.97 -7.07
CA TRP A 74 8.27 4.71 -7.81
C TRP A 74 7.31 4.78 -9.01
N ALA A 75 6.17 5.46 -8.85
CA ALA A 75 5.24 5.73 -9.94
C ALA A 75 5.68 6.89 -10.86
N GLY A 76 6.70 7.65 -10.48
CA GLY A 76 7.20 8.80 -11.25
C GLY A 76 6.24 9.99 -11.24
N VAL A 77 5.50 10.19 -10.15
CA VAL A 77 4.43 11.21 -10.04
C VAL A 77 4.73 12.35 -9.08
N GLU A 78 5.93 12.41 -8.49
CA GLU A 78 6.33 13.47 -7.53
C GLU A 78 6.10 14.90 -8.05
N ASN A 79 6.18 15.10 -9.37
CA ASN A 79 6.01 16.41 -9.99
C ASN A 79 4.78 16.49 -10.91
N ILE A 80 3.86 15.52 -10.83
CA ILE A 80 2.70 15.46 -11.73
C ILE A 80 1.83 16.73 -11.61
N THR A 81 1.33 17.23 -12.72
CA THR A 81 0.47 18.42 -12.77
C THR A 81 -1.00 18.02 -12.88
N ALA A 82 -1.91 18.94 -12.59
CA ALA A 82 -3.34 18.67 -12.71
C ALA A 82 -3.74 18.31 -14.15
N GLU A 83 -3.04 18.88 -15.13
CA GLU A 83 -3.26 18.70 -16.56
C GLU A 83 -2.80 17.33 -17.06
N GLU A 84 -1.91 16.65 -16.33
CA GLU A 84 -1.44 15.29 -16.63
C GLU A 84 -2.33 14.19 -16.06
N LEU A 85 -3.26 14.55 -15.16
CA LEU A 85 -4.21 13.60 -14.58
C LEU A 85 -5.36 13.31 -15.55
N GLY A 86 -5.71 12.05 -15.68
CA GLY A 86 -6.80 11.56 -16.52
C GLY A 86 -8.21 11.82 -15.99
N ILE A 87 -8.38 12.59 -14.93
CA ILE A 87 -9.69 12.79 -14.28
C ILE A 87 -10.52 13.89 -14.95
N SER A 88 -11.85 13.77 -14.94
CA SER A 88 -12.71 14.87 -15.40
C SER A 88 -12.79 15.98 -14.36
N TRP A 89 -12.65 17.22 -14.79
CA TRP A 89 -13.00 18.38 -13.97
C TRP A 89 -14.46 18.35 -13.48
N ALA A 90 -15.37 17.66 -14.20
CA ALA A 90 -16.78 17.56 -13.82
C ALA A 90 -17.05 16.74 -12.55
N ILE A 91 -16.10 15.91 -12.09
CA ILE A 91 -16.23 15.14 -10.84
C ILE A 91 -15.61 15.85 -9.63
N LEU A 92 -14.99 17.02 -9.85
CA LEU A 92 -14.31 17.80 -8.79
C LEU A 92 -15.27 18.82 -8.18
N SER A 93 -15.26 18.91 -6.85
CA SER A 93 -15.85 20.02 -6.09
C SER A 93 -14.86 21.18 -5.90
N GLY A 94 -13.56 20.94 -6.12
CA GLY A 94 -12.53 21.97 -6.05
C GLY A 94 -11.15 21.44 -6.47
N ASN A 95 -10.24 22.35 -6.80
CA ASN A 95 -8.86 22.05 -7.14
C ASN A 95 -7.93 23.09 -6.51
N ASP A 96 -7.26 22.72 -5.41
CA ASP A 96 -6.23 23.53 -4.76
C ASP A 96 -4.88 23.27 -5.44
N ARG A 97 -4.54 24.12 -6.41
CA ARG A 97 -3.29 24.05 -7.16
C ARG A 97 -2.05 24.36 -6.32
N GLU A 98 -2.19 25.12 -5.24
CA GLU A 98 -1.07 25.49 -4.36
C GLU A 98 -0.65 24.29 -3.51
N ARG A 99 -1.63 23.60 -2.92
CA ARG A 99 -1.40 22.38 -2.13
C ARG A 99 -1.39 21.09 -2.94
N ARG A 100 -1.67 21.17 -4.25
CA ARG A 100 -1.78 20.02 -5.17
C ARG A 100 -2.83 19.01 -4.68
N LEU A 101 -3.99 19.53 -4.27
CA LEU A 101 -5.11 18.75 -3.75
C LEU A 101 -6.34 18.86 -4.65
N LEU A 102 -6.98 17.72 -4.86
CA LEU A 102 -8.25 17.60 -5.55
C LEU A 102 -9.35 17.36 -4.52
N HIS A 103 -10.39 18.18 -4.57
CA HIS A 103 -11.56 18.02 -3.72
C HIS A 103 -12.69 17.42 -4.56
N PHE A 104 -13.36 16.43 -3.97
CA PHE A 104 -14.49 15.73 -4.56
C PHE A 104 -15.74 15.96 -3.70
N GLU A 105 -16.90 15.52 -4.19
CA GLU A 105 -18.11 15.50 -3.37
C GLU A 105 -17.94 14.63 -2.11
N GLY A 106 -18.68 14.95 -1.05
CA GLY A 106 -18.63 14.23 0.22
C GLY A 106 -17.40 14.54 1.09
N GLY A 107 -16.67 15.61 0.80
CA GLY A 107 -15.51 16.05 1.60
C GLY A 107 -14.23 15.24 1.34
N ILE A 108 -14.22 14.40 0.33
CA ILE A 108 -13.06 13.57 -0.03
C ILE A 108 -12.00 14.46 -0.68
N THR A 109 -10.77 14.30 -0.23
CA THR A 109 -9.60 15.01 -0.77
C THR A 109 -8.50 14.00 -1.09
N LEU A 110 -7.90 14.13 -2.26
CA LEU A 110 -6.73 13.34 -2.68
C LEU A 110 -5.67 14.28 -3.25
N SER A 111 -4.40 13.95 -3.08
CA SER A 111 -3.32 14.69 -3.73
C SER A 111 -3.20 14.33 -5.22
N TYR A 112 -2.51 15.16 -5.99
CA TYR A 112 -2.24 14.87 -7.40
C TYR A 112 -1.42 13.58 -7.54
N GLU A 113 -0.46 13.38 -6.66
CA GLU A 113 0.40 12.20 -6.62
C GLU A 113 -0.39 10.93 -6.29
N GLN A 114 -1.36 11.00 -5.38
CA GLN A 114 -2.23 9.86 -5.07
C GLN A 114 -3.05 9.44 -6.29
N VAL A 115 -3.65 10.40 -7.01
CA VAL A 115 -4.40 10.11 -8.23
C VAL A 115 -3.48 9.59 -9.34
N GLY A 116 -2.34 10.25 -9.56
CA GLY A 116 -1.36 9.82 -10.55
C GLY A 116 -0.81 8.42 -10.28
N ALA A 117 -0.53 8.09 -9.02
CA ALA A 117 -0.05 6.77 -8.63
C ALA A 117 -1.09 5.69 -8.92
N ILE A 118 -2.38 5.95 -8.68
CA ILE A 118 -3.47 5.03 -9.07
C ILE A 118 -3.43 4.78 -10.58
N GLU A 119 -3.37 5.83 -11.40
CA GLU A 119 -3.36 5.72 -12.87
C GLU A 119 -2.17 4.89 -13.37
N LYS A 120 -0.98 5.09 -12.79
CA LYS A 120 0.21 4.29 -13.09
C LYS A 120 0.04 2.85 -12.66
N PHE A 121 -0.48 2.60 -11.46
CA PHE A 121 -0.65 1.25 -10.92
C PHE A 121 -1.62 0.40 -11.71
N VAL A 122 -2.72 0.98 -12.21
CA VAL A 122 -3.69 0.26 -13.05
C VAL A 122 -3.30 0.21 -14.53
N GLY A 123 -2.24 0.92 -14.93
CA GLY A 123 -1.70 0.89 -16.29
C GLY A 123 -2.58 1.60 -17.31
N ILE A 124 -3.22 2.71 -16.93
CA ILE A 124 -4.07 3.50 -17.84
C ILE A 124 -3.32 4.76 -18.26
N THR A 125 -3.19 5.01 -19.57
CA THR A 125 -2.66 6.28 -20.08
C THR A 125 -3.76 7.34 -20.13
N PRO A 126 -3.46 8.65 -19.96
CA PRO A 126 -4.45 9.73 -20.09
C PRO A 126 -5.28 9.67 -21.38
N ASP A 127 -4.70 9.17 -22.48
CA ASP A 127 -5.36 9.00 -23.78
C ASP A 127 -6.37 7.83 -23.79
N GLU A 128 -6.15 6.78 -22.98
CA GLU A 128 -7.08 5.66 -22.78
C GLU A 128 -8.20 5.98 -21.78
N VAL A 129 -8.14 7.13 -21.10
CA VAL A 129 -9.15 7.59 -20.11
C VAL A 129 -10.43 8.11 -20.78
N GLN A 130 -10.79 7.62 -21.98
CA GLN A 130 -12.01 8.10 -22.64
C GLN A 130 -13.30 7.78 -21.87
N ASP A 131 -13.34 6.78 -20.97
CA ASP A 131 -14.56 6.54 -20.16
C ASP A 131 -14.38 5.96 -18.74
N GLY A 132 -13.29 5.22 -18.45
CA GLY A 132 -13.20 4.39 -17.22
C GLY A 132 -12.95 5.15 -15.91
N ILE A 133 -11.89 5.97 -15.84
CA ILE A 133 -11.52 6.78 -14.65
C ILE A 133 -12.16 8.17 -14.66
N ARG A 134 -12.37 8.73 -15.86
CA ARG A 134 -12.85 10.10 -16.10
C ARG A 134 -14.10 10.47 -15.30
N HIS A 135 -15.00 9.51 -15.08
CA HIS A 135 -16.29 9.71 -14.39
C HIS A 135 -16.38 8.98 -13.05
N ARG A 136 -15.27 8.51 -12.48
CA ARG A 136 -15.30 7.85 -11.17
C ARG A 136 -15.49 8.87 -10.06
N SER A 137 -16.29 8.51 -9.05
CA SER A 137 -16.46 9.38 -7.88
C SER A 137 -15.18 9.48 -7.05
N GLY A 138 -15.01 10.56 -6.27
CA GLY A 138 -13.89 10.67 -5.32
C GLY A 138 -13.80 9.49 -4.34
N ARG A 139 -14.95 8.92 -3.96
CA ARG A 139 -15.01 7.70 -3.12
C ARG A 139 -14.36 6.49 -3.78
N PHE A 140 -14.58 6.32 -5.08
CA PHE A 140 -13.93 5.24 -5.83
C PHE A 140 -12.41 5.43 -5.84
N LEU A 141 -11.92 6.65 -6.09
CA LEU A 141 -10.48 6.93 -6.08
C LEU A 141 -9.86 6.75 -4.69
N LEU A 142 -10.56 7.15 -3.62
CA LEU A 142 -10.12 6.93 -2.25
C LEU A 142 -10.03 5.44 -1.91
N GLU A 143 -11.03 4.65 -2.28
CA GLU A 143 -11.01 3.19 -2.10
C GLU A 143 -9.89 2.53 -2.91
N ALA A 144 -9.64 3.00 -4.14
CA ALA A 144 -8.54 2.53 -4.99
C ALA A 144 -7.17 2.85 -4.36
N TRP A 145 -6.96 4.09 -3.90
CA TRP A 145 -5.76 4.49 -3.18
C TRP A 145 -5.52 3.62 -1.96
N ASN A 146 -6.53 3.48 -1.09
CA ASN A 146 -6.40 2.71 0.15
C ASN A 146 -6.08 1.23 -0.13
N THR A 147 -6.69 0.64 -1.16
CA THR A 147 -6.44 -0.76 -1.53
C THR A 147 -5.04 -0.95 -2.10
N MET A 148 -4.63 -0.09 -3.04
CA MET A 148 -3.29 -0.09 -3.61
C MET A 148 -2.22 0.10 -2.52
N PHE A 149 -2.36 1.16 -1.72
CA PHE A 149 -1.45 1.49 -0.64
C PHE A 149 -1.34 0.33 0.35
N GLN A 150 -2.47 -0.17 0.88
CA GLN A 150 -2.46 -1.25 1.85
C GLN A 150 -1.82 -2.53 1.27
N GLY A 151 -2.14 -2.90 0.03
CA GLY A 151 -1.60 -4.10 -0.60
C GLY A 151 -0.07 -4.03 -0.81
N LEU A 152 0.43 -2.89 -1.28
CA LEU A 152 1.87 -2.67 -1.48
C LEU A 152 2.59 -2.56 -0.13
N PHE A 153 2.01 -1.85 0.84
CA PHE A 153 2.59 -1.64 2.17
C PHE A 153 2.70 -2.94 2.95
N THR A 154 1.67 -3.80 2.88
CA THR A 154 1.68 -5.11 3.54
C THR A 154 2.83 -5.99 3.02
N ARG A 155 3.07 -5.98 1.69
CA ARG A 155 4.20 -6.70 1.07
C ARG A 155 5.53 -6.11 1.53
N PHE A 156 5.62 -4.78 1.63
CA PHE A 156 6.82 -4.08 2.10
C PHE A 156 7.18 -4.44 3.55
N VAL A 157 6.18 -4.50 4.43
CA VAL A 157 6.34 -4.89 5.84
C VAL A 157 6.76 -6.34 6.00
N LEU A 158 6.13 -7.27 5.24
CA LEU A 158 6.47 -8.70 5.30
C LEU A 158 7.89 -9.00 4.83
N MET A 159 8.39 -8.25 3.84
CA MET A 159 9.77 -8.39 3.35
C MET A 159 10.83 -7.93 4.36
N GLN A 160 10.44 -7.25 5.45
CA GLN A 160 11.35 -6.73 6.48
C GLN A 160 11.43 -7.63 7.72
N ASP A 161 10.83 -8.82 7.69
CA ASP A 161 10.78 -9.74 8.84
C ASP A 161 10.12 -9.12 10.10
N PHE A 162 9.41 -7.99 10.00
CA PHE A 162 8.81 -7.32 11.17
C PHE A 162 7.84 -8.21 11.94
N LEU A 163 7.13 -9.09 11.24
CA LEU A 163 6.14 -9.99 11.84
C LEU A 163 6.71 -11.34 12.26
N LYS A 164 8.02 -11.55 12.08
CA LYS A 164 8.68 -12.81 12.43
C LYS A 164 8.54 -13.10 13.91
N GLY A 165 8.04 -14.30 14.23
CA GLY A 165 7.76 -14.73 15.60
C GLY A 165 6.38 -14.34 16.13
N PHE A 166 5.61 -13.53 15.39
CA PHE A 166 4.24 -13.13 15.76
C PHE A 166 3.19 -13.72 14.80
N LEU A 167 3.40 -13.50 13.50
CA LEU A 167 2.56 -14.06 12.45
C LEU A 167 3.49 -14.79 11.47
N PRO A 168 3.39 -16.12 11.35
CA PRO A 168 4.22 -16.87 10.41
C PRO A 168 3.68 -16.65 9.00
N ALA A 169 4.01 -15.48 8.44
CA ALA A 169 3.61 -15.04 7.12
C ALA A 169 4.83 -14.55 6.35
N TYR A 170 4.84 -14.79 5.05
CA TYR A 170 5.85 -14.25 4.15
C TYR A 170 5.22 -13.83 2.82
N TYR A 171 5.90 -12.94 2.11
CA TYR A 171 5.53 -12.57 0.75
C TYR A 171 6.37 -13.38 -0.25
N ASP A 172 5.70 -14.10 -1.14
CA ASP A 172 6.33 -14.76 -2.29
C ASP A 172 6.26 -13.81 -3.51
N PHE A 173 7.42 -13.24 -3.84
CA PHE A 173 7.59 -12.33 -4.98
C PHE A 173 7.32 -13.00 -6.34
N TYR A 174 7.61 -14.29 -6.50
CA TYR A 174 7.52 -14.95 -7.80
C TYR A 174 6.08 -15.21 -8.22
N VAL A 175 5.20 -15.49 -7.26
CA VAL A 175 3.76 -15.71 -7.51
C VAL A 175 2.89 -14.54 -7.05
N ASP A 176 3.50 -13.50 -6.47
CA ASP A 176 2.86 -12.31 -5.94
C ASP A 176 1.77 -12.58 -4.89
N LYS A 177 2.06 -13.48 -3.95
CA LYS A 177 1.12 -13.87 -2.90
C LYS A 177 1.72 -13.73 -1.51
N ILE A 178 0.89 -13.37 -0.56
CA ILE A 178 1.20 -13.54 0.85
C ILE A 178 0.77 -14.95 1.24
N VAL A 179 1.69 -15.69 1.86
CA VAL A 179 1.47 -17.05 2.35
C VAL A 179 1.48 -17.01 3.87
N LEU A 180 0.44 -17.58 4.47
CA LEU A 180 0.41 -17.90 5.90
C LEU A 180 0.88 -19.34 6.08
N ASP A 181 1.70 -19.58 7.09
CA ASP A 181 1.99 -20.93 7.57
C ASP A 181 0.72 -21.51 8.23
N GLU A 182 0.33 -22.72 7.81
CA GLU A 182 -0.98 -23.31 8.14
C GLU A 182 -1.05 -23.87 9.58
N ASP A 183 0.09 -24.00 10.26
CA ASP A 183 0.19 -24.59 11.59
C ASP A 183 -0.11 -23.61 12.75
N SER A 184 -0.60 -22.40 12.47
CA SER A 184 -0.85 -21.38 13.49
C SER A 184 -2.13 -21.64 14.32
N ASP A 185 -2.03 -21.61 15.65
CA ASP A 185 -3.19 -21.65 16.56
C ASP A 185 -3.96 -20.31 16.52
N GLU A 186 -5.12 -20.32 15.89
CA GLU A 186 -5.97 -19.14 15.70
C GLU A 186 -6.41 -18.50 17.04
N ASN A 187 -6.64 -19.31 18.09
CA ASN A 187 -7.06 -18.79 19.39
C ASN A 187 -5.89 -18.15 20.15
N ALA A 188 -4.72 -18.77 20.10
CA ALA A 188 -3.50 -18.18 20.67
C ALA A 188 -3.19 -16.84 20.00
N PHE A 189 -3.28 -16.79 18.67
CA PHE A 189 -3.08 -15.57 17.90
C PHE A 189 -4.08 -14.46 18.26
N LYS A 190 -5.38 -14.78 18.37
CA LYS A 190 -6.42 -13.82 18.79
C LYS A 190 -6.11 -13.18 20.15
N THR A 191 -5.75 -14.00 21.13
CA THR A 191 -5.39 -13.52 22.48
C THR A 191 -4.16 -12.61 22.42
N GLN A 192 -3.12 -13.04 21.72
CA GLN A 192 -1.89 -12.26 21.56
C GLN A 192 -2.14 -10.90 20.91
N ILE A 193 -2.87 -10.85 19.79
CA ILE A 193 -3.19 -9.58 19.11
C ILE A 193 -3.97 -8.62 20.03
N LYS A 194 -4.90 -9.15 20.83
CA LYS A 194 -5.67 -8.34 21.77
C LYS A 194 -4.78 -7.73 22.87
N GLU A 195 -3.89 -8.53 23.46
CA GLU A 195 -2.91 -8.06 24.45
C GLU A 195 -1.98 -6.99 23.86
N MET A 196 -1.52 -7.19 22.63
CA MET A 196 -0.65 -6.25 21.93
C MET A 196 -1.35 -4.92 21.62
N LEU A 197 -2.61 -4.94 21.21
CA LEU A 197 -3.40 -3.72 20.97
C LEU A 197 -3.68 -2.93 22.25
N LEU A 198 -3.79 -3.62 23.39
CA LEU A 198 -4.01 -3.02 24.71
C LEU A 198 -2.71 -2.65 25.43
N SER A 199 -1.55 -2.97 24.86
CA SER A 199 -0.25 -2.67 25.45
C SER A 199 0.03 -1.17 25.42
N ASP A 200 0.78 -0.67 26.40
CA ASP A 200 1.36 0.70 26.36
C ASP A 200 2.58 0.78 25.43
N ASP A 201 3.08 -0.35 24.92
CA ASP A 201 4.18 -0.39 23.96
C ASP A 201 3.66 -0.17 22.54
N THR A 202 3.95 1.00 21.97
CA THR A 202 3.60 1.36 20.59
C THR A 202 4.12 0.35 19.57
N ASN A 203 5.24 -0.33 19.80
CA ASN A 203 5.73 -1.36 18.89
C ASN A 203 4.82 -2.59 18.89
N GLN A 204 4.32 -3.01 20.06
CA GLN A 204 3.36 -4.12 20.16
C GLN A 204 2.07 -3.75 19.43
N GLN A 205 1.56 -2.53 19.62
CA GLN A 205 0.38 -2.04 18.90
C GLN A 205 0.60 -2.05 17.38
N ASN A 206 1.77 -1.59 16.90
CA ASN A 206 2.11 -1.57 15.48
C ASN A 206 2.16 -2.99 14.87
N LEU A 207 2.82 -3.93 15.56
CA LEU A 207 2.88 -5.33 15.13
C LEU A 207 1.50 -5.97 15.05
N ALA A 208 0.61 -5.66 15.99
CA ALA A 208 -0.76 -6.13 15.97
C ALA A 208 -1.54 -5.57 14.76
N VAL A 209 -1.40 -4.26 14.50
CA VAL A 209 -2.02 -3.61 13.34
C VAL A 209 -1.51 -4.21 12.03
N PHE A 210 -0.20 -4.43 11.87
CA PHE A 210 0.36 -5.08 10.69
C PHE A 210 -0.15 -6.50 10.49
N SER A 211 -0.25 -7.27 11.58
CA SER A 211 -0.78 -8.64 11.52
C SER A 211 -2.23 -8.66 11.03
N LEU A 212 -3.06 -7.71 11.49
CA LEU A 212 -4.43 -7.54 11.00
C LEU A 212 -4.49 -7.13 9.52
N MET A 213 -3.57 -6.28 9.05
CA MET A 213 -3.47 -5.92 7.62
C MET A 213 -3.14 -7.15 6.77
N VAL A 214 -2.20 -7.99 7.21
CA VAL A 214 -1.85 -9.24 6.54
C VAL A 214 -3.06 -10.16 6.46
N LEU A 215 -3.73 -10.42 7.58
CA LEU A 215 -4.92 -11.27 7.60
C LEU A 215 -6.05 -10.76 6.71
N LYS A 216 -6.22 -9.44 6.62
CA LYS A 216 -7.17 -8.82 5.70
C LYS A 216 -6.79 -9.10 4.24
N GLU A 217 -5.52 -8.94 3.87
CA GLU A 217 -5.04 -9.15 2.49
C GLU A 217 -5.19 -10.61 2.05
N VAL A 218 -5.08 -11.59 2.96
CA VAL A 218 -5.28 -13.02 2.66
C VAL A 218 -6.70 -13.53 2.94
N ASN A 219 -7.67 -12.64 3.18
CA ASN A 219 -9.06 -12.97 3.47
C ASN A 219 -9.27 -13.91 4.67
N LYS A 220 -8.38 -13.81 5.67
CA LYS A 220 -8.48 -14.55 6.94
C LYS A 220 -8.95 -13.67 8.10
N LEU A 221 -9.06 -12.35 7.91
CA LEU A 221 -9.67 -11.45 8.88
C LEU A 221 -11.20 -11.45 8.74
N ASN A 222 -11.88 -12.29 9.53
CA ASN A 222 -13.35 -12.38 9.52
C ASN A 222 -13.99 -11.54 10.64
N THR A 223 -15.31 -11.35 10.57
CA THR A 223 -16.08 -10.55 11.53
C THR A 223 -16.01 -11.12 12.96
N GLU A 224 -15.90 -12.44 13.11
CA GLU A 224 -15.77 -13.09 14.40
C GLU A 224 -14.42 -12.77 15.07
N ILE A 225 -13.32 -12.79 14.32
CA ILE A 225 -11.99 -12.38 14.81
C ILE A 225 -12.05 -10.92 15.26
N MET A 226 -12.62 -10.04 14.43
CA MET A 226 -12.77 -8.62 14.77
C MET A 226 -13.60 -8.45 16.05
N GLN A 227 -14.77 -9.08 16.15
CA GLN A 227 -15.61 -8.98 17.34
C GLN A 227 -14.89 -9.50 18.59
N ASN A 228 -14.12 -10.58 18.51
CA ASN A 228 -13.38 -11.12 19.65
C ASN A 228 -12.25 -10.19 20.12
N ILE A 229 -11.54 -9.57 19.17
CA ILE A 229 -10.49 -8.58 19.46
C ILE A 229 -11.09 -7.35 20.13
N PHE A 230 -12.15 -6.77 19.54
CA PHE A 230 -12.70 -5.48 19.96
C PHE A 230 -13.77 -5.55 21.07
N SER A 231 -14.37 -6.73 21.35
CA SER A 231 -15.48 -6.90 22.31
C SER A 231 -15.23 -6.41 23.74
N ASN A 232 -13.96 -6.25 24.16
CA ASN A 232 -13.61 -5.77 25.51
C ASN A 232 -12.73 -4.52 25.50
N ILE A 233 -12.45 -3.92 24.33
CA ILE A 233 -11.68 -2.66 24.27
C ILE A 233 -12.54 -1.48 24.73
N ASP A 234 -13.87 -1.58 24.55
CA ASP A 234 -14.84 -0.57 24.97
C ASP A 234 -15.31 -0.69 26.44
N ASN A 235 -14.73 -1.61 27.23
CA ASN A 235 -15.08 -1.79 28.64
C ASN A 235 -13.81 -2.02 29.48
N PRO A 236 -13.04 -0.95 29.78
CA PRO A 236 -11.97 -1.04 30.75
C PRO A 236 -12.60 -1.28 32.13
N GLN A 237 -12.30 -2.42 32.76
CA GLN A 237 -12.50 -2.60 34.20
C GLN A 237 -11.45 -1.82 34.98
#